data_AF-A0A9K3DCK4-F1
#
_entry.id   AF-A0A9K3DCK4-F1
#
_cell.length_a   1.000
_cell.length_b   1.000
_cell.length_c   1.000
_cell.angle_alpha   90.00
_cell.angle_beta   90.00
_cell.angle_gamma   90.00
#
_symmetry.space_group_name_H-M   'P 1'
#
loop_
_entity.id
_entity.type
_entity.pdbx_description
1 polymer ?
#
loop_
_entity_poly.entity_id
_entity_poly.type
_entity_poly.pdbx_seq_one_letter_code
_entity_poly.pdbx_strand_id
1 'polypeptide(L)' 'DVVQRLIDAGVSGIGDFDWMSQLRYYFEPGASQSGSEVIVKQVQTEWTYGNEYLGNTSRLVITPLTDRIYMTLTGAIHM' A
#
# COMPACT_ATOMS: atom_id res chain seq x y z
N ASP A 1 -11.06 8.14 7.44
CA ASP A 1 -11.28 8.56 6.05
C ASP A 1 -11.41 7.36 5.12
N VAL A 2 -10.32 6.63 4.84
CA VAL A 2 -10.34 5.44 3.96
C VAL A 2 -11.46 4.44 4.31
N VAL A 3 -11.61 4.06 5.57
CA VAL A 3 -12.66 3.11 6.01
C VAL A 3 -14.06 3.61 5.68
N GLN A 4 -14.35 4.90 5.90
CA GLN A 4 -15.66 5.48 5.59
C GLN A 4 -15.91 5.45 4.08
N ARG A 5 -14.91 5.82 3.28
CA ARG A 5 -15.00 5.77 1.82
C ARG A 5 -15.26 4.35 1.30
N LEU A 6 -14.64 3.33 1.90
CA LEU A 6 -14.88 1.93 1.52
C LEU A 6 -16.31 1.48 1.85
N ILE A 7 -16.86 1.92 2.99
CA ILE A 7 -18.25 1.68 3.38
C ILE A 7 -19.20 2.35 2.38
N ASP A 8 -18.96 3.63 2.08
CA ASP A 8 -19.81 4.41 1.17
C ASP A 8 -19.77 3.86 -0.27
N ALA A 9 -18.63 3.30 -0.69
CA ALA A 9 -18.45 2.63 -1.97
C ALA A 9 -19.04 1.20 -2.02
N GLY A 10 -19.50 0.65 -0.89
CA GLY A 10 -20.08 -0.68 -0.82
C GLY A 10 -19.07 -1.81 -1.09
N VAL A 11 -17.80 -1.59 -0.75
CA VAL A 11 -16.73 -2.56 -0.95
C VAL A 11 -16.98 -3.80 -0.08
N SER A 12 -16.97 -4.96 -0.72
CA SER A 12 -17.28 -6.25 -0.08
C SER A 12 -16.20 -7.31 -0.30
N GLY A 13 -15.33 -7.12 -1.29
CA GLY A 13 -14.29 -8.07 -1.67
C GLY A 13 -12.89 -7.49 -1.64
N ILE A 14 -11.90 -8.37 -1.43
CA ILE A 14 -10.48 -8.02 -1.55
C ILE A 14 -10.04 -7.71 -3.00
N GLY A 15 -10.87 -8.08 -3.98
CA GLY A 15 -10.67 -7.79 -5.40
C GLY A 15 -11.30 -6.47 -5.86
N ASP A 16 -12.00 -5.75 -4.99
CA ASP A 16 -12.65 -4.50 -5.36
C ASP A 16 -11.61 -3.40 -5.57
N PHE A 17 -11.76 -2.63 -6.65
CA PHE A 17 -10.77 -1.63 -7.03
C PHE A 17 -10.52 -0.60 -5.93
N ASP A 18 -11.56 -0.14 -5.22
CA ASP A 18 -11.41 0.82 -4.14
C ASP A 18 -10.52 0.29 -3.00
N TRP A 19 -10.58 -1.02 -2.71
CA TRP A 19 -9.66 -1.67 -1.77
C TRP A 19 -8.26 -1.87 -2.38
N MET A 20 -8.18 -2.30 -3.64
CA MET A 20 -6.91 -2.52 -4.33
C MET A 20 -6.11 -1.24 -4.58
N SER A 21 -6.79 -0.10 -4.75
CA SER A 21 -6.17 1.22 -4.97
C SER A 21 -5.33 1.70 -3.79
N GLN A 22 -5.62 1.20 -2.58
CA GLN A 22 -4.94 1.62 -1.36
C GLN A 22 -3.55 1.00 -1.25
N LEU A 23 -2.62 1.76 -0.67
CA LEU A 23 -1.31 1.25 -0.27
C LEU A 23 -1.48 0.36 0.98
N ARG A 24 -1.25 -0.94 0.83
CA ARG A 24 -1.51 -1.95 1.87
C ARG A 24 -0.22 -2.64 2.29
N TYR A 25 -0.12 -2.98 3.57
CA TYR A 25 1.04 -3.64 4.15
C TYR A 25 0.62 -4.99 4.71
N TYR A 26 1.34 -6.05 4.33
CA TYR A 26 1.13 -7.40 4.81
C TYR A 26 2.40 -7.89 5.48
N PHE A 27 2.26 -8.45 6.67
CA PHE A 27 3.36 -9.12 7.34
C PHE A 27 3.31 -10.59 6.97
N GLU A 28 4.26 -11.04 6.15
CA GLU A 28 4.29 -12.39 5.60
C GLU A 28 5.42 -13.20 6.26
N PRO A 29 5.09 -14.16 7.15
CA PRO A 29 6.09 -15.00 7.77
C PRO A 29 6.69 -15.99 6.77
N GLY A 30 8.03 -16.06 6.73
CA GLY A 30 8.76 -16.97 5.83
C GLY A 30 8.91 -16.47 4.39
N ALA A 31 8.62 -15.20 4.12
CA ALA A 31 8.83 -14.57 2.82
C ALA A 31 10.33 -14.52 2.39
N SER A 32 11.26 -14.67 3.34
CA SER A 32 12.70 -14.68 3.07
C SER A 32 13.45 -15.71 3.90
N GLN A 33 14.63 -16.10 3.43
CA GLN A 33 15.55 -17.01 4.14
C GLN A 33 15.93 -16.48 5.53
N SER A 34 15.80 -15.16 5.76
CA SER A 34 16.15 -14.49 7.00
C SER A 34 14.96 -14.29 7.96
N GLY A 35 13.73 -14.66 7.57
CA GLY A 35 12.56 -14.56 8.43
C GLY A 35 11.30 -14.00 7.76
N SER A 36 10.53 -13.23 8.53
CA SER A 36 9.28 -12.60 8.07
C SER A 36 9.58 -11.26 7.41
N GLU A 37 8.90 -10.95 6.31
CA GLU A 37 9.04 -9.67 5.61
C GLU A 37 7.71 -8.91 5.57
N VAL A 38 7.82 -7.59 5.42
CA VAL A 38 6.67 -6.74 5.13
C VAL A 38 6.56 -6.58 3.62
N ILE A 39 5.45 -7.04 3.07
CA ILE A 39 5.12 -6.88 1.65
C ILE A 39 4.15 -5.72 1.51
N VAL A 40 4.50 -4.76 0.67
CA VAL A 40 3.64 -3.64 0.31
C VAL A 40 2.92 -3.98 -0.99
N LYS A 41 1.60 -3.78 -1.04
CA LYS A 41 0.75 -4.10 -2.19
C LYS A 41 -0.10 -2.90 -2.57
N GLN A 42 -0.12 -2.54 -3.85
CA GLN A 42 -0.99 -1.51 -4.42
C GLN A 42 -1.38 -1.86 -5.85
N VAL A 43 -2.68 -1.84 -6.14
CA VAL A 43 -3.28 -2.22 -7.42
C VAL A 43 -2.84 -3.63 -7.85
N GLN A 44 -1.89 -3.74 -8.78
CA GLN A 44 -1.34 -5.01 -9.28
C GLN A 44 0.14 -5.20 -8.91
N THR A 45 0.71 -4.26 -8.16
CA THR A 45 2.12 -4.24 -7.80
C THR A 45 2.30 -4.70 -6.36
N GLU A 46 3.30 -5.54 -6.14
CA GLU A 46 3.78 -5.91 -4.81
C GLU A 46 5.30 -5.81 -4.73
N TRP A 47 5.81 -5.40 -3.57
CA TRP A 47 7.24 -5.26 -3.33
C TRP A 47 7.58 -5.42 -1.84
N THR A 48 8.79 -5.92 -1.57
CA THR A 48 9.31 -6.04 -0.21
C THR A 48 9.68 -4.66 0.35
N TYR A 49 9.32 -4.41 1.61
CA TYR A 49 9.68 -3.19 2.32
C TYR A 49 11.18 -3.10 2.58
N GLY A 50 11.80 -1.95 2.33
CA GLY A 50 13.26 -1.77 2.37
C GLY A 50 13.92 -1.80 3.76
N ASN A 51 13.14 -1.68 4.85
CA ASN A 51 13.63 -1.71 6.23
C ASN A 51 14.72 -0.68 6.59
N GLU A 52 14.80 0.43 5.85
CA GLU A 52 15.74 1.52 6.14
C GLU A 52 15.25 2.40 7.31
N TYR A 53 16.17 2.78 8.21
CA TYR A 53 15.85 3.67 9.31
C TYR A 53 15.78 5.14 8.83
N LEU A 54 14.57 5.70 8.84
CA LEU A 54 14.33 7.09 8.40
C LEU A 54 14.34 8.12 9.55
N GLY A 55 14.43 7.69 10.80
CA GLY A 55 14.33 8.59 11.96
C GLY A 55 12.97 9.28 12.12
N ASN A 56 12.94 10.39 12.86
CA ASN A 56 11.73 11.19 13.08
C ASN A 56 11.61 12.30 12.04
N THR A 57 11.25 11.92 10.82
CA THR A 57 11.00 12.86 9.71
C THR A 57 9.53 13.30 9.69
N SER A 58 9.28 14.50 9.14
CA SER A 58 7.92 15.00 8.93
C SER A 58 7.14 14.06 7.99
N ARG A 59 5.86 13.81 8.31
CA ARG A 59 4.97 12.98 7.49
C ARG A 59 4.10 13.85 6.59
N LEU A 60 4.03 13.48 5.32
CA LEU A 60 3.12 14.11 4.36
C LEU A 60 1.69 13.66 4.64
N VAL A 61 0.75 14.62 4.64
CA VAL A 61 -0.68 14.32 4.80
C VAL A 61 -1.18 13.62 3.55
N ILE A 62 -1.91 12.51 3.74
CA ILE A 62 -2.54 11.78 2.64
C ILE A 62 -3.81 12.55 2.23
N THR A 63 -3.76 13.12 1.04
CA THR A 63 -4.86 13.78 0.34
C THR A 63 -5.24 12.99 -0.92
N PRO A 64 -6.40 13.25 -1.54
CA PRO A 64 -6.77 12.61 -2.81
C PRO A 64 -5.75 12.83 -3.94
N LEU A 65 -5.02 13.96 -3.93
CA LEU A 65 -3.98 14.22 -4.93
C LEU A 65 -2.74 13.37 -4.68
N THR A 66 -2.25 13.32 -3.44
CA THR A 66 -1.06 12.53 -3.10
C THR A 66 -1.32 11.03 -3.27
N ASP A 67 -2.53 10.54 -2.99
CA ASP A 67 -2.90 9.13 -3.20
C ASP A 67 -2.80 8.72 -4.68
N ARG A 68 -3.24 9.58 -5.60
CA ARG A 68 -3.07 9.39 -7.05
C ARG A 68 -1.61 9.37 -7.47
N ILE A 69 -0.78 10.24 -6.89
CA ILE A 69 0.66 10.26 -7.17
C ILE A 69 1.30 8.93 -6.76
N TYR A 70 0.98 8.41 -5.57
CA TYR A 70 1.47 7.10 -5.13
C TYR A 70 1.05 5.98 -6.10
N MET A 71 -0.22 5.91 -6.50
CA MET A 71 -0.68 4.92 -7.48
C MET A 71 0.10 4.96 -8.80
N THR A 72 0.38 6.17 -9.33
CA THR A 72 1.16 6.32 -10.56
C THR A 72 2.61 5.88 -10.37
N LEU A 73 3.24 6.25 -9.24
CA LEU A 73 4.62 5.86 -8.93
C LEU A 73 4.74 4.33 -8.79
N THR A 74 3.84 3.70 -8.05
CA THR A 74 3.88 2.25 -7.82
C THR A 74 3.57 1.47 -9.09
N GLY A 75 2.63 1.98 -9.91
CA GLY A 75 2.37 1.43 -11.23
C GLY A 75 3.59 1.51 -12.15
N ALA A 76 4.36 2.59 -12.09
CA ALA A 76 5.60 2.75 -12.86
C ALA A 76 6.75 1.86 -12.36
N ILE A 77 6.84 1.57 -11.06
CA ILE A 77 7.85 0.66 -10.48
C ILE A 77 7.64 -0.79 -10.95
N HIS A 78 6.41 -1.16 -11.30
CA HIS A 78 6.06 -2.50 -11.76
C HIS A 78 6.34 -2.75 -13.26
N MET A 79 6.43 -1.69 -14.06
CA MET A 79 6.69 -1.76 -15.51
C MET A 79 8.18 -1.96 -15.80
#